data_AF-A0A9N9ANK9-F1
#
_entry.id   AF-A0A9N9ANK9-F1
#
_cell.length_a   1.000
_cell.length_b   1.000
_cell.length_c   1.000
_cell.angle_alpha   90.00
_cell.angle_beta   90.00
_cell.angle_gamma   90.00
#
_symmetry.space_group_name_H-M   'P 1'
#
loop_
_entity.id
_entity.type
_entity.pdbx_description
1 polymer ?
#
loop_
_entity_poly.entity_id
_entity_poly.type
_entity_poly.pdbx_seq_one_letter_code
_entity_poly.pdbx_strand_id
1 'polypeptide(L)'
;MARREIVAINMFIGQLTCELTNAILKRIIREQRPTDKLGDGYGMPSSHAQFVGYFAVFSILHLYTRVYLNYHTPTQVIVGYVIGSIFAACWFVLVEYVLRPIGVLKKAVDSPVAKYFYVKDSINVPNVLKVEYSHWKNVETDKVK
;
A
#
# COMPACT_ATOMS: atom_id res chain seq x y z
N MET A 1 1.19 15.44 24.66
CA MET A 1 1.55 14.08 24.21
C MET A 1 0.29 13.22 23.98
N ALA A 2 -0.58 13.02 24.98
CA ALA A 2 -1.79 12.18 24.88
C ALA A 2 -2.74 12.43 23.68
N ARG A 3 -2.94 13.69 23.26
CA ARG A 3 -3.82 14.02 22.11
C ARG A 3 -3.29 13.50 20.77
N ARG A 4 -1.98 13.33 20.60
CA ARG A 4 -1.38 12.80 19.35
C ARG A 4 -1.52 11.27 19.30
N GLU A 5 -1.28 10.60 20.42
CA GLU A 5 -1.46 9.15 20.57
C GLU A 5 -2.91 8.72 20.30
N ILE A 6 -3.90 9.42 20.87
CA ILE A 6 -5.33 9.08 20.67
C ILE A 6 -5.73 9.19 19.20
N VAL A 7 -5.22 10.19 18.48
CA VAL A 7 -5.51 10.36 17.04
C VAL A 7 -4.92 9.21 16.23
N ALA A 8 -3.68 8.80 16.55
CA ALA A 8 -3.03 7.67 15.89
C ALA A 8 -3.80 6.35 16.16
N ILE A 9 -4.21 6.13 17.42
CA ILE A 9 -5.03 4.97 17.80
C ILE A 9 -6.37 4.98 17.06
N ASN A 10 -7.06 6.13 17.00
CA ASN A 10 -8.33 6.24 16.28
C ASN A 10 -8.18 5.99 14.78
N MET A 11 -7.12 6.50 14.17
CA MET A 11 -6.80 6.23 12.76
C MET A 11 -6.53 4.75 12.52
N PHE A 12 -5.80 4.10 13.42
CA PHE A 12 -5.50 2.67 13.32
C PHE A 12 -6.76 1.80 13.44
N ILE A 13 -7.63 2.08 14.43
CA ILE A 13 -8.92 1.39 14.58
C ILE A 13 -9.80 1.58 13.35
N GLY A 14 -9.84 2.81 12.80
CA GLY A 14 -10.57 3.09 11.58
C GLY A 14 -10.01 2.34 10.37
N GLN A 15 -8.68 2.21 10.26
CA GLN A 15 -8.03 1.44 9.21
C GLN A 15 -8.33 -0.06 9.31
N LEU A 16 -8.33 -0.64 10.52
CA LEU A 16 -8.74 -2.03 10.73
C LEU A 16 -10.20 -2.26 10.35
N THR A 17 -11.08 -1.33 10.73
CA THR A 17 -12.49 -1.36 10.33
C THR A 17 -12.62 -1.27 8.81
N CYS A 18 -11.83 -0.42 8.17
CA CYS A 18 -11.83 -0.26 6.72
C CYS A 18 -11.43 -1.56 6.01
N GLU A 19 -10.37 -2.23 6.48
CA GLU A 19 -9.94 -3.53 5.93
C GLU A 19 -10.99 -4.62 6.16
N LEU A 20 -11.63 -4.64 7.34
CA LEU A 20 -12.73 -5.54 7.63
C LEU A 20 -13.91 -5.31 6.67
N THR A 21 -14.30 -4.06 6.45
CA THR A 21 -15.34 -3.71 5.48
C THR A 21 -14.93 -4.12 4.06
N ASN A 22 -13.67 -3.93 3.66
CA ASN A 22 -13.16 -4.40 2.36
C ASN A 22 -13.35 -5.91 2.21
N ALA A 23 -12.95 -6.68 3.23
CA ALA A 23 -13.07 -8.13 3.23
C ALA A 23 -14.53 -8.62 3.17
N ILE A 24 -15.44 -7.95 3.88
CA ILE A 24 -16.88 -8.25 3.84
C ILE A 24 -17.44 -7.93 2.45
N LEU A 25 -17.17 -6.74 1.91
CA LEU A 25 -17.66 -6.32 0.60
C LEU A 25 -17.18 -7.24 -0.52
N LYS A 26 -15.93 -7.69 -0.47
CA LYS A 26 -15.41 -8.70 -1.41
C LYS A 26 -16.25 -9.96 -1.42
N ARG A 27 -16.71 -10.42 -0.26
CA ARG A 27 -17.56 -11.62 -0.13
C ARG A 27 -19.00 -11.39 -0.56
N ILE A 28 -19.47 -10.15 -0.61
CA ILE A 28 -20.82 -9.78 -1.05
C ILE A 28 -20.85 -9.60 -2.58
N ILE A 29 -19.96 -8.76 -3.12
CA ILE A 29 -19.97 -8.36 -4.55
C ILE A 29 -19.47 -9.51 -5.43
N ARG A 30 -18.46 -10.25 -4.96
CA ARG A 30 -17.91 -11.44 -5.64
C ARG A 30 -17.51 -11.24 -7.11
N GLU A 31 -17.05 -10.03 -7.47
CA GLU A 31 -16.61 -9.75 -8.83
C GLU A 31 -15.30 -10.49 -9.16
N GLN A 32 -15.31 -11.18 -10.30
CA GLN A 32 -14.14 -11.86 -10.84
C GLN A 32 -13.10 -10.82 -11.27
N ARG A 33 -11.81 -11.09 -11.00
CA ARG A 33 -10.74 -10.18 -11.40
C ARG A 33 -10.70 -10.09 -12.93
N PRO A 34 -10.24 -8.96 -13.51
CA PRO A 34 -10.03 -8.85 -14.97
C PRO A 34 -9.09 -9.91 -15.56
N THR A 35 -8.31 -10.58 -14.72
CA THR A 35 -7.46 -11.70 -15.11
C THR A 35 -7.40 -12.69 -13.97
N ASP A 36 -7.88 -13.91 -14.22
CA ASP A 36 -8.07 -14.98 -13.22
C ASP A 36 -6.78 -15.51 -12.58
N LYS A 37 -5.62 -15.11 -13.13
CA LYS A 37 -4.31 -15.61 -12.73
C LYS A 37 -3.57 -14.71 -11.73
N LEU A 38 -4.11 -13.54 -11.37
CA LEU A 38 -3.45 -12.58 -10.46
C LEU A 38 -3.63 -12.89 -8.95
N GLY A 39 -3.90 -14.14 -8.60
CA GLY A 39 -4.02 -14.62 -7.21
C GLY A 39 -5.46 -14.85 -6.74
N ASP A 40 -5.60 -15.49 -5.60
CA ASP A 40 -6.89 -15.97 -5.10
C ASP A 40 -7.76 -14.82 -4.57
N GLY A 41 -9.08 -14.92 -4.80
CA GLY A 41 -10.10 -14.04 -4.24
C GLY A 41 -10.68 -12.98 -5.18
N TYR A 42 -11.71 -12.29 -4.71
CA TYR A 42 -12.49 -11.33 -5.50
C TYR A 42 -11.71 -10.04 -5.80
N GLY A 43 -11.97 -9.46 -6.98
CA GLY A 43 -11.28 -8.27 -7.47
C GLY A 43 -11.78 -6.95 -6.89
N MET A 44 -13.05 -6.91 -6.48
CA MET A 44 -13.71 -5.69 -6.04
C MET A 44 -14.23 -5.79 -4.61
N PRO A 45 -14.07 -4.73 -3.80
CA PRO A 45 -13.35 -3.48 -4.06
C PRO A 45 -11.82 -3.59 -3.86
N SER A 46 -11.05 -2.70 -4.51
CA SER A 46 -9.58 -2.64 -4.38
C SER A 46 -9.13 -2.25 -2.96
N SER A 47 -8.40 -3.13 -2.27
CA SER A 47 -7.86 -2.88 -0.92
C SER A 47 -6.88 -1.70 -0.90
N HIS A 48 -6.00 -1.60 -1.90
CA HIS A 48 -5.02 -0.52 -1.97
C HIS A 48 -5.70 0.84 -2.15
N ALA A 49 -6.70 0.92 -3.03
CA ALA A 49 -7.46 2.15 -3.24
C ALA A 49 -8.24 2.54 -1.98
N GLN A 50 -8.88 1.56 -1.33
CA GLN A 50 -9.63 1.79 -0.11
C GLN A 50 -8.73 2.25 1.06
N PHE A 51 -7.55 1.64 1.22
CA PHE A 51 -6.53 2.06 2.18
C PHE A 51 -6.13 3.52 1.95
N VAL A 52 -5.67 3.86 0.74
CA VAL A 52 -5.19 5.22 0.44
C VAL A 52 -6.33 6.23 0.57
N GLY A 53 -7.53 5.89 0.11
CA GLY A 53 -8.72 6.72 0.23
C GLY A 53 -9.10 7.03 1.68
N TYR A 54 -9.07 6.02 2.57
CA TYR A 54 -9.29 6.23 4.00
C TYR A 54 -8.27 7.20 4.59
N PHE A 55 -6.97 6.97 4.36
CA PHE A 55 -5.91 7.83 4.89
C PHE A 55 -6.02 9.27 4.39
N ALA A 56 -6.34 9.47 3.11
CA ALA A 56 -6.50 10.79 2.53
C ALA A 56 -7.66 11.56 3.18
N VAL A 57 -8.85 10.95 3.25
CA VAL A 57 -10.05 11.58 3.83
C VAL A 57 -9.85 11.84 5.32
N PHE A 58 -9.35 10.86 6.08
CA PHE A 58 -9.07 11.02 7.50
C PHE A 58 -8.09 12.16 7.76
N SER A 59 -7.00 12.23 6.98
CA SER A 59 -5.98 13.28 7.13
C SER A 59 -6.53 14.66 6.84
N ILE A 60 -7.34 14.83 5.79
CA ILE A 60 -7.98 16.11 5.45
C ILE A 60 -8.92 16.56 6.57
N LEU A 61 -9.80 15.66 7.04
CA LEU A 61 -10.72 15.95 8.15
C LEU A 61 -9.94 16.29 9.43
N HIS A 62 -8.84 15.56 9.69
CA HIS A 62 -7.99 15.83 10.83
C HIS A 62 -7.39 17.24 10.76
N LEU A 63 -6.82 17.62 9.62
CA LEU A 63 -6.25 18.96 9.41
C LEU A 63 -7.33 20.05 9.55
N TYR A 64 -8.53 19.82 9.01
CA TYR A 64 -9.67 20.72 9.20
C TYR A 64 -9.98 20.96 10.68
N THR A 65 -9.99 19.90 11.51
CA THR A 65 -10.23 20.07 12.96
C THR A 65 -9.16 20.92 13.65
N ARG A 66 -7.92 20.94 13.14
CA ARG A 66 -6.85 21.76 13.71
C ARG A 66 -7.06 23.24 13.45
N VAL A 67 -7.57 23.57 12.27
CA VAL A 67 -7.94 24.95 11.93
C VAL A 67 -9.18 25.37 12.71
N TYR A 68 -10.23 24.53 12.71
CA TYR A 68 -11.49 24.82 13.41
C TYR A 68 -11.31 25.08 14.92
N LEU A 69 -10.45 24.30 15.58
CA LEU A 69 -10.14 24.47 17.01
C LEU A 69 -9.07 25.54 17.29
N ASN A 70 -8.70 26.34 16.29
CA ASN A 70 -7.68 27.40 16.37
C ASN A 70 -6.29 26.93 16.83
N TYR A 71 -5.92 25.68 16.57
CA TYR A 71 -4.56 25.18 16.83
C TYR A 71 -3.57 25.57 15.72
N HIS A 72 -4.07 25.75 14.49
CA HIS A 72 -3.27 26.14 13.32
C HIS A 72 -4.03 27.15 12.46
N THR A 73 -3.28 28.00 11.75
CA THR A 73 -3.87 28.84 10.70
C THR A 73 -4.01 28.06 9.38
N PRO A 74 -4.94 28.43 8.48
CA PRO A 74 -5.04 27.80 7.16
C PRO A 74 -3.72 27.84 6.39
N THR A 75 -3.00 28.95 6.46
CA THR A 75 -1.69 29.12 5.81
C THR A 75 -0.65 28.13 6.33
N GLN A 76 -0.58 27.90 7.65
CA GLN A 76 0.34 26.90 8.22
C GLN A 76 0.05 25.50 7.69
N VAL A 77 -1.23 25.12 7.59
CA VAL A 77 -1.64 23.82 7.07
C VAL A 77 -1.29 23.68 5.58
N ILE A 78 -1.58 24.70 4.77
CA ILE A 78 -1.29 24.69 3.32
C ILE A 78 0.20 24.60 3.06
N VAL A 79 1.00 25.45 3.73
CA VAL A 79 2.47 25.42 3.59
C VAL A 79 3.02 24.06 3.99
N GLY A 80 2.58 23.51 5.12
CA GLY A 80 2.97 22.17 5.56
C GLY A 80 2.62 21.07 4.54
N TYR A 81 1.42 21.12 3.96
CA TYR A 81 0.98 20.17 2.94
C TYR A 81 1.82 20.26 1.66
N VAL A 82 2.14 21.48 1.20
CA VAL A 82 2.97 21.71 0.00
C VAL A 82 4.38 21.18 0.22
N ILE A 83 5.02 21.53 1.35
CA ILE A 83 6.36 21.05 1.69
C ILE A 83 6.38 19.52 1.78
N GLY A 84 5.39 18.92 2.45
CA GLY A 84 5.27 17.47 2.55
C GLY A 84 5.09 16.77 1.21
N SER A 85 4.29 17.37 0.31
CA SER A 85 4.07 16.82 -1.04
C SER A 85 5.34 16.87 -1.90
N ILE A 86 6.10 17.97 -1.83
CA ILE A 86 7.40 18.11 -2.52
C ILE A 86 8.37 17.05 -1.98
N PHE A 87 8.47 16.91 -0.66
CA PHE A 87 9.33 15.91 -0.05
C PHE A 87 8.95 14.49 -0.48
N ALA A 88 7.66 14.15 -0.50
CA ALA A 88 7.18 12.84 -0.96
C ALA A 88 7.56 12.58 -2.44
N ALA A 89 7.42 13.58 -3.31
CA ALA A 89 7.83 13.47 -4.71
C ALA A 89 9.34 13.27 -4.85
N CYS A 90 10.15 14.08 -4.14
CA CYS A 90 11.60 13.93 -4.12
C CYS A 90 12.03 12.56 -3.59
N TRP A 91 11.37 12.06 -2.54
CA TRP A 91 11.63 10.75 -1.97
C TRP A 91 11.32 9.63 -2.97
N PHE A 92 10.19 9.71 -3.66
CA PHE A 92 9.84 8.75 -4.71
C PHE A 92 10.89 8.74 -5.83
N VAL A 93 11.29 9.91 -6.31
CA VAL A 93 12.34 10.05 -7.34
C VAL A 93 13.67 9.46 -6.86
N LEU A 94 14.08 9.78 -5.63
CA LEU A 94 15.30 9.24 -5.03
C LEU A 94 15.26 7.71 -4.97
N VAL A 95 14.16 7.13 -4.48
CA VAL A 95 14.02 5.67 -4.36
C VAL A 95 14.06 5.00 -5.73
N GLU A 96 13.26 5.48 -6.69
CA GLU A 96 13.07 4.82 -7.98
C GLU A 96 14.23 5.04 -8.95
N TYR A 97 14.81 6.24 -9.00
CA TYR A 97 15.84 6.57 -9.98
C TYR A 97 17.27 6.54 -9.43
N VAL A 98 17.45 6.49 -8.11
CA VAL A 98 18.80 6.44 -7.50
C VAL A 98 18.98 5.15 -6.71
N LEU A 99 18.21 4.92 -5.65
CA LEU A 99 18.42 3.80 -4.72
C LEU A 99 18.16 2.43 -5.37
N ARG A 100 17.17 2.36 -6.27
CA ARG A 100 16.84 1.14 -7.00
C ARG A 100 17.96 0.75 -7.98
N PRO A 101 18.43 1.62 -8.90
CA PRO A 101 19.53 1.27 -9.82
C PRO A 101 20.84 0.88 -9.13
N ILE A 102 21.21 1.53 -8.03
CA ILE A 102 22.43 1.18 -7.28
C ILE A 102 22.29 -0.11 -6.45
N GLY A 103 21.13 -0.77 -6.49
CA GLY A 103 20.91 -2.08 -5.89
C GLY A 103 20.61 -2.05 -4.38
N VAL A 104 20.32 -0.89 -3.78
CA VAL A 104 19.95 -0.80 -2.36
C VAL A 104 18.65 -1.56 -2.09
N LEU A 105 17.63 -1.38 -2.94
CA LEU A 105 16.35 -2.08 -2.78
C LEU A 105 16.52 -3.59 -2.92
N LYS A 106 17.34 -4.05 -3.86
CA LYS A 106 17.66 -5.48 -4.01
C LYS A 106 18.28 -6.04 -2.72
N LYS A 107 19.29 -5.36 -2.16
CA LYS A 107 19.92 -5.77 -0.89
C LYS A 107 18.91 -5.80 0.27
N ALA A 108 17.97 -4.85 0.31
CA ALA A 108 16.92 -4.82 1.33
C ALA A 108 15.96 -6.02 1.22
N VAL A 109 15.52 -6.35 0.01
CA VAL A 109 14.64 -7.50 -0.27
C VAL A 109 15.37 -8.84 -0.05
N ASP A 110 16.67 -8.91 -0.29
CA ASP A 110 17.48 -10.12 -0.07
C ASP A 110 17.82 -10.39 1.41
N SER A 111 17.45 -9.48 2.32
CA SER A 111 17.73 -9.58 3.75
C SER A 111 16.96 -10.74 4.44
N PRO A 112 17.48 -11.32 5.54
CA PRO A 112 16.78 -12.39 6.26
C PRO A 112 15.38 -11.99 6.74
N VAL A 113 15.20 -10.73 7.13
CA VAL A 113 13.90 -10.19 7.58
C VAL A 113 12.91 -10.15 6.43
N ALA A 114 13.32 -9.63 5.27
CA ALA A 114 12.45 -9.57 4.08
C ALA A 114 12.07 -10.98 3.61
N LYS A 115 13.00 -11.94 3.67
CA LYS A 115 12.74 -13.36 3.36
C LYS A 115 11.76 -13.99 4.34
N TYR A 116 11.88 -13.69 5.63
CA TYR A 116 10.95 -14.18 6.67
C TYR A 116 9.50 -13.74 6.41
N PHE A 117 9.30 -12.49 5.95
CA PHE A 117 7.98 -11.95 5.61
C PHE A 117 7.57 -12.18 4.15
N TYR A 118 8.33 -12.95 3.37
CA TYR A 118 8.07 -13.18 1.94
C TYR A 118 7.90 -11.90 1.11
N VAL A 119 8.65 -10.84 1.48
CA VAL A 119 8.67 -9.58 0.73
C VAL A 119 9.28 -9.85 -0.64
N LYS A 120 8.56 -9.47 -1.70
CA LYS A 120 9.01 -9.62 -3.09
C LYS A 120 8.92 -8.31 -3.85
N ASP A 121 9.86 -8.08 -4.76
CA ASP A 121 9.80 -6.99 -5.73
C ASP A 121 9.52 -7.58 -7.12
N SER A 122 8.35 -7.25 -7.67
CA SER A 122 7.90 -7.74 -8.98
C SER A 122 8.08 -6.72 -10.10
N ILE A 123 8.65 -5.54 -9.83
CA ILE A 123 8.66 -4.44 -10.80
C ILE A 123 9.47 -4.76 -12.07
N ASN A 124 10.53 -5.55 -11.92
CA ASN A 124 11.42 -5.95 -13.01
C ASN A 124 10.96 -7.22 -13.73
N VAL A 125 9.76 -7.73 -13.42
CA VAL A 125 9.21 -8.93 -14.06
C VAL A 125 8.33 -8.50 -15.23
N PRO A 126 8.80 -8.60 -16.49
CA PRO A 126 8.10 -8.04 -17.65
C PRO A 126 6.72 -8.69 -17.89
N ASN A 127 6.55 -9.95 -17.49
CA ASN A 127 5.25 -10.60 -17.47
C ASN A 127 5.18 -11.61 -16.32
N VAL A 128 4.62 -11.17 -15.19
CA VAL A 128 4.45 -11.99 -13.99
C VAL A 128 3.65 -13.26 -14.27
N LEU A 129 2.58 -13.16 -15.07
CA LEU A 129 1.71 -14.28 -15.39
C LEU A 129 2.42 -15.37 -16.19
N LYS A 130 3.30 -14.99 -17.12
CA LYS A 130 4.11 -15.92 -17.88
C LYS A 130 5.12 -16.65 -16.99
N VAL A 131 5.72 -15.93 -16.05
CA VAL A 131 6.67 -16.51 -15.08
C VAL A 131 5.95 -17.51 -14.16
N GLU A 132 4.82 -17.12 -13.59
CA GLU A 132 4.01 -17.99 -12.72
C GLU A 132 3.47 -19.23 -13.46
N TYR A 133 2.99 -19.07 -14.70
CA TYR A 133 2.53 -20.19 -15.52
C TYR A 133 3.65 -21.19 -15.84
N SER A 134 4.83 -20.70 -16.22
CA SER A 134 5.99 -21.57 -16.46
C SER A 134 6.40 -22.33 -15.19
N HIS A 135 6.34 -21.68 -14.03
CA HIS A 135 6.61 -22.31 -12.75
C HIS A 135 5.60 -23.41 -12.41
N TRP A 136 4.30 -23.15 -12.58
CA TRP A 136 3.24 -24.15 -12.39
C TRP A 136 3.43 -25.36 -13.30
N LYS A 137 3.71 -25.14 -14.58
CA LYS A 137 3.88 -26.22 -15.56
C LYS A 137 5.08 -27.12 -15.23
N ASN A 138 6.19 -26.55 -14.77
CA ASN A 138 7.37 -27.33 -14.36
C ASN A 138 7.05 -28.22 -13.15
N VAL A 139 6.42 -27.65 -12.12
CA VAL A 139 6.00 -28.40 -10.92
C VAL A 139 5.03 -29.53 -11.27
N GLU A 140 4.09 -29.31 -12.20
CA GLU A 140 3.16 -30.34 -12.65
C GLU A 140 3.87 -31.48 -13.40
N THR A 141 4.86 -31.14 -14.23
CA THR A 141 5.63 -32.13 -15.00
C THR A 141 6.49 -33.02 -14.09
N ASP A 142 7.02 -32.45 -13.01
CA ASP A 142 7.82 -33.19 -12.03
C ASP A 142 6.98 -34.14 -11.15
N LYS A 143 5.67 -33.91 -11.00
CA LYS A 143 4.77 -34.84 -10.29
C LYS A 143 4.39 -36.08 -11.11
N VAL A 144 4.55 -36.02 -12.43
CA VAL A 144 4.18 -37.09 -13.36
C VAL A 144 5.36 -38.03 -13.65
N LYS A 145 6.57 -37.67 -13.23
CA LYS A 145 7.77 -38.53 -13.24
C LYS A 145 7.91 -39.30 -11.94
#